data_AF-A0A7S4KGC3-F1
#
_entry.id   AF-A0A7S4KGC3-F1
#
_cell.length_a   1.000
_cell.length_b   1.000
_cell.length_c   1.000
_cell.angle_alpha   90.00
_cell.angle_beta   90.00
_cell.angle_gamma   90.00
#
_symmetry.space_group_name_H-M   'P 1'
#
loop_
_entity.id
_entity.type
_entity.pdbx_description
1 polymer ?
#
loop_
_entity_poly.entity_id
_entity_poly.type
_entity_poly.pdbx_seq_one_letter_code
_entity_poly.pdbx_strand_id
1 'polypeptide(L)'
;MAIDDWEEKRHQELKFDMIPSIDIRFNTSRPRRQVRNLSQQERDSNPTLDNYSDDDLRLAQIGVGQDKSVYRGWWGSRDVAIVRFRSGNIDTEAGAMLRLSRHPHLITLYGFTTDAFGSKFLIEELAPLGSLDVVAENLAQELRADETGRQSIFLDILHQISSGMHGVVDAGLLHRDLSLRNILVVHLDVNEKKVLVKVSDFGTSQAMSVQMHNDLSIPCRWTAPEVLRNRRKFSEKSDVYSFGVLVWELLSFGESMPYWQVQEDSRVIEEVANGKLCLEKPMGADEVTWNVASMCMQLDPSSRPSFLKLLFHLRSVKTRLFPVKVITPTTQQLKVQDTARHILSQAELEAQKLIDQARSEASHLRQMAEDEASRILCEAQTKLQEAERLFVEREKQNRNDQKNETLIKELTERLENACEERDIWKSHARDIEKELEAAKIALSDASRIHDEESSRQLNVLKSRISILEIELDDAKAKLRAAQQGLDDERRQSWPLQQENDKLKERNSVLEALAQAASPTGTFGYVVANHDGQEMRQTDPRAKAGIGVIFKAVQLPDGRNPLMVKSLSPDGPAKVTGKIEVGDVLLEVDGKKVRTTDEASHYILG
;
A
#
# COMPACT_ATOMS: atom_id res chain seq x y z
N MET A 1 47.70 52.65 -4.71
CA MET A 1 48.12 51.93 -5.93
C MET A 1 48.61 50.50 -5.64
N ALA A 2 48.04 49.79 -4.66
CA ALA A 2 48.37 48.37 -4.42
C ALA A 2 47.25 47.64 -3.64
N ILE A 3 45.99 47.95 -3.96
CA ILE A 3 44.82 47.23 -3.44
C ILE A 3 43.81 46.94 -4.57
N ASP A 4 43.79 47.74 -5.63
CA ASP A 4 42.86 47.53 -6.76
C ASP A 4 43.32 46.47 -7.79
N ASP A 5 44.57 45.98 -7.70
CA ASP A 5 45.15 45.01 -8.65
C ASP A 5 44.92 43.53 -8.23
N TRP A 6 44.23 43.31 -7.10
CA TRP A 6 43.94 41.98 -6.54
C TRP A 6 42.54 41.46 -6.89
N GLU A 7 41.58 42.33 -7.21
CA GLU A 7 40.24 41.92 -7.67
C GLU A 7 40.19 41.63 -9.18
N GLU A 8 41.08 42.24 -9.98
CA GLU A 8 41.05 42.09 -11.45
C GLU A 8 41.67 40.77 -11.95
N LYS A 9 42.51 40.10 -11.12
CA LYS A 9 43.10 38.79 -11.45
C LYS A 9 42.22 37.57 -11.11
N ARG A 10 41.12 37.76 -10.38
CA ARG A 10 40.16 36.67 -10.11
C ARG A 10 39.28 36.30 -11.31
N HIS A 11 39.38 37.06 -12.41
CA HIS A 11 38.59 36.88 -13.63
C HIS A 11 39.33 36.15 -14.78
N GLN A 12 40.46 35.48 -14.51
CA GLN A 12 41.21 34.74 -15.55
C GLN A 12 41.42 33.24 -15.27
N GLU A 13 40.49 32.56 -14.59
CA GLU A 13 40.52 31.10 -14.49
C GLU A 13 39.27 30.46 -15.15
N LEU A 14 39.56 29.67 -16.19
CA LEU A 14 38.72 28.72 -16.93
C LEU A 14 37.38 29.26 -17.46
N LYS A 15 37.42 29.77 -18.70
CA LYS A 15 36.23 29.93 -19.55
C LYS A 15 35.66 28.55 -19.92
N PHE A 16 34.72 28.06 -19.13
CA PHE A 16 33.63 27.24 -19.65
C PHE A 16 32.46 28.17 -19.94
N ASP A 17 31.94 28.14 -21.16
CA ASP A 17 30.90 29.06 -21.63
C ASP A 17 29.73 29.14 -20.65
N MET A 18 29.51 30.32 -20.07
CA MET A 18 28.34 30.57 -19.22
C MET A 18 27.07 30.48 -20.06
N ILE A 19 26.26 29.46 -19.80
CA ILE A 19 24.93 29.31 -20.40
C ILE A 19 23.98 30.34 -19.75
N PRO A 20 23.20 31.14 -20.52
CA PRO A 20 22.36 32.20 -19.95
C PRO A 20 21.21 31.64 -19.12
N SER A 21 21.00 32.22 -17.94
CA SER A 21 19.94 31.88 -16.97
C SER A 21 18.59 32.52 -17.33
N ILE A 22 17.50 31.75 -17.27
CA ILE A 22 16.11 32.23 -17.38
C ILE A 22 15.28 31.64 -16.22
N ASP A 23 14.36 32.46 -15.70
CA ASP A 23 13.60 32.32 -14.47
C ASP A 23 12.33 31.48 -14.66
N ILE A 24 12.12 30.42 -13.87
CA ILE A 24 10.91 29.57 -13.91
C ILE A 24 10.13 29.72 -12.60
N ARG A 25 8.91 30.27 -12.67
CA ARG A 25 7.98 30.34 -11.54
C ARG A 25 7.23 29.01 -11.36
N PHE A 26 7.55 28.27 -10.29
CA PHE A 26 6.74 27.15 -9.83
C PHE A 26 5.75 27.62 -8.75
N ASN A 27 4.45 27.53 -9.04
CA ASN A 27 3.40 27.90 -8.10
C ASN A 27 3.25 26.84 -6.99
N THR A 28 3.75 27.14 -5.80
CA THR A 28 3.44 26.40 -4.57
C THR A 28 2.21 27.00 -3.89
N SER A 29 1.02 26.40 -4.05
CA SER A 29 -0.02 26.14 -3.01
C SER A 29 -1.47 26.00 -3.55
N ARG A 30 -2.06 24.79 -3.33
CA ARG A 30 -3.48 24.30 -3.17
C ARG A 30 -4.71 25.13 -3.66
N PRO A 31 -5.94 24.56 -3.76
CA PRO A 31 -6.44 23.24 -4.14
C PRO A 31 -7.47 23.29 -5.31
N ARG A 32 -7.66 22.18 -6.03
CA ARG A 32 -8.69 22.01 -7.08
C ARG A 32 -10.08 22.52 -6.64
N ARG A 33 -10.71 23.39 -7.45
CA ARG A 33 -12.17 23.55 -7.63
C ARG A 33 -12.46 24.34 -8.92
N GLN A 34 -13.50 23.89 -9.63
CA GLN A 34 -14.09 24.45 -10.87
C GLN A 34 -13.43 24.08 -12.21
N VAL A 35 -13.68 22.84 -12.66
CA VAL A 35 -13.91 22.58 -14.09
C VAL A 35 -15.19 21.79 -14.20
N ARG A 36 -16.33 22.48 -14.28
CA ARG A 36 -17.60 21.94 -14.81
C ARG A 36 -18.51 23.10 -15.15
N ASN A 37 -18.33 23.61 -16.36
CA ASN A 37 -19.31 24.23 -17.26
C ASN A 37 -18.51 25.12 -18.22
N LEU A 38 -17.92 24.49 -19.23
CA LEU A 38 -17.38 25.18 -20.39
C LEU A 38 -17.97 24.48 -21.63
N SER A 39 -18.57 25.29 -22.48
CA SER A 39 -19.24 24.93 -23.74
C SER A 39 -18.27 24.26 -24.71
N GLN A 40 -18.78 23.59 -25.76
CA GLN A 40 -17.97 22.92 -26.78
C GLN A 40 -16.95 23.89 -27.45
N GLN A 41 -17.24 25.20 -27.43
CA GLN A 41 -16.38 26.25 -27.96
C GLN A 41 -15.27 26.72 -26.99
N GLU A 42 -15.35 26.34 -25.71
CA GLU A 42 -14.33 26.60 -24.67
C GLU A 42 -13.44 25.36 -24.41
N ARG A 43 -13.77 24.20 -24.98
CA ARG A 43 -12.85 23.04 -25.08
C ARG A 43 -11.74 23.28 -26.11
N ASP A 44 -12.01 24.10 -27.11
CA ASP A 44 -11.07 24.45 -28.18
C ASP A 44 -10.24 25.71 -27.85
N SER A 45 -10.29 26.19 -26.60
CA SER A 45 -9.52 27.37 -26.12
C SER A 45 -8.77 27.12 -24.81
N ASN A 46 -8.74 25.88 -24.34
CA ASN A 46 -8.05 25.52 -23.09
C ASN A 46 -6.61 25.11 -23.44
N PRO A 47 -5.58 25.85 -23.00
CA PRO A 47 -4.20 25.47 -23.27
C PRO A 47 -3.93 24.17 -22.52
N THR A 48 -3.88 23.06 -23.27
CA THR A 48 -2.99 21.94 -22.99
C THR A 48 -1.55 22.47 -22.84
N LEU A 49 -0.59 21.60 -22.56
CA LEU A 49 0.84 21.97 -22.53
C LEU A 49 1.40 22.48 -23.89
N ASP A 50 0.54 22.95 -24.79
CA ASP A 50 0.80 23.35 -26.18
C ASP A 50 0.54 24.84 -26.46
N ASN A 51 0.45 25.71 -25.45
CA ASN A 51 0.44 27.16 -25.68
C ASN A 51 1.39 27.90 -24.74
N TYR A 52 2.62 27.39 -24.68
CA TYR A 52 3.78 28.27 -24.58
C TYR A 52 4.47 28.25 -25.95
N SER A 53 4.70 29.45 -26.49
CA SER A 53 5.58 29.65 -27.63
C SER A 53 6.92 28.97 -27.37
N ASP A 54 7.51 28.46 -28.45
CA ASP A 54 8.74 27.68 -28.57
C ASP A 54 10.04 28.33 -28.02
N ASP A 55 9.99 29.19 -26.98
CA ASP A 55 11.10 30.06 -26.57
C ASP A 55 11.45 30.15 -25.06
N ASP A 56 10.82 29.41 -24.14
CA ASP A 56 11.11 29.53 -22.68
C ASP A 56 11.68 28.26 -21.99
N LEU A 57 12.21 27.30 -22.75
CA LEU A 57 12.98 26.17 -22.22
C LEU A 57 14.38 26.15 -22.85
N ARG A 58 15.37 26.69 -22.14
CA ARG A 58 16.75 26.20 -22.28
C ARG A 58 17.07 25.27 -21.11
N LEU A 59 16.39 24.11 -21.08
CA LEU A 59 16.93 22.96 -20.36
C LEU A 59 18.23 22.58 -21.06
N ALA A 60 19.37 22.98 -20.49
CA ALA A 60 20.64 22.42 -20.93
C ALA A 60 20.64 20.96 -20.46
N GLN A 61 20.46 20.04 -21.40
CA GLN A 61 20.65 18.63 -21.11
C GLN A 61 22.12 18.45 -20.73
N ILE A 62 22.37 18.09 -19.48
CA ILE A 62 23.71 17.92 -18.92
C ILE A 62 24.11 16.44 -18.86
N GLY A 63 23.17 15.52 -19.03
CA GLY A 63 23.47 14.09 -19.03
C GLY A 63 22.37 13.23 -19.65
N VAL A 64 22.78 12.11 -20.24
CA VAL A 64 21.89 11.07 -20.79
C VAL A 64 22.39 9.71 -20.32
N GLY A 65 21.68 9.09 -19.39
CA GLY A 65 21.93 7.70 -18.96
C GLY A 65 21.15 6.70 -19.81
N GLN A 66 21.04 5.44 -19.38
CA GLN A 66 20.19 4.43 -20.03
C GLN A 66 18.71 4.64 -19.72
N ASP A 67 18.39 4.93 -18.45
CA ASP A 67 17.01 5.07 -17.96
C ASP A 67 16.61 6.51 -17.62
N LYS A 68 17.56 7.44 -17.65
CA LYS A 68 17.39 8.82 -17.17
C LYS A 68 17.95 9.85 -18.15
N SER A 69 17.33 11.02 -18.19
CA SER A 69 17.87 12.24 -18.78
C SER A 69 18.03 13.28 -17.67
N VAL A 70 19.18 13.95 -17.61
CA VAL A 70 19.46 14.97 -16.60
C VAL A 70 19.57 16.33 -17.27
N TYR A 71 18.87 17.31 -16.71
CA TYR A 71 18.85 18.68 -17.18
C TYR A 71 19.31 19.61 -16.07
N ARG A 72 20.05 20.67 -16.40
CA ARG A 72 20.25 21.78 -15.47
C ARG A 72 19.02 22.68 -15.51
N GLY A 73 18.56 23.13 -14.35
CA GLY A 73 17.42 24.03 -14.24
C GLY A 73 17.46 24.85 -12.94
N TRP A 74 16.43 25.66 -12.74
CA TRP A 74 16.27 26.49 -11.56
C TRP A 74 15.00 26.09 -10.79
N TRP A 75 15.11 25.96 -9.47
CA TRP A 75 13.98 25.73 -8.57
C TRP A 75 13.92 26.83 -7.52
N GLY A 76 13.02 27.81 -7.72
CA GLY A 76 13.09 29.08 -7.01
C GLY A 76 14.39 29.80 -7.37
N SER A 77 15.16 30.23 -6.37
CA SER A 77 16.48 30.86 -6.58
C SER A 77 17.65 29.86 -6.59
N ARG A 78 17.38 28.54 -6.61
CA ARG A 78 18.41 27.50 -6.51
C ARG A 78 18.69 26.90 -7.88
N ASP A 79 19.98 26.75 -8.20
CA ASP A 79 20.46 25.98 -9.34
C ASP A 79 20.37 24.49 -9.00
N VAL A 80 19.73 23.69 -9.87
CA VAL A 80 19.36 22.31 -9.59
C VAL A 80 19.58 21.39 -10.79
N ALA A 81 19.76 20.11 -10.50
CA ALA A 81 19.65 19.05 -11.49
C ALA A 81 18.20 18.54 -11.52
N ILE A 82 17.61 18.47 -12.71
CA ILE A 82 16.28 17.93 -12.96
C ILE A 82 16.44 16.59 -13.68
N VAL A 83 16.15 15.50 -12.98
CA VAL A 83 16.29 14.14 -13.50
C VAL A 83 14.94 13.66 -14.00
N ARG A 84 14.83 13.45 -15.31
CA ARG A 84 13.67 12.85 -15.97
C ARG A 84 13.90 11.36 -16.15
N PHE A 85 12.95 10.56 -15.69
CA PHE A 85 12.98 9.11 -15.89
C PHE A 85 12.27 8.74 -17.18
N ARG A 86 12.90 7.88 -17.98
CA ARG A 86 12.30 7.29 -19.20
C ARG A 86 11.64 5.94 -18.89
N SER A 87 12.17 5.21 -17.91
CA SER A 87 11.62 3.95 -17.41
C SER A 87 12.03 3.77 -15.92
N GLY A 88 11.35 2.89 -15.16
CA GLY A 88 11.76 2.51 -13.80
C GLY A 88 10.86 2.98 -12.64
N ASN A 89 11.14 2.47 -11.44
CA ASN A 89 10.35 2.72 -10.22
C ASN A 89 10.93 3.89 -9.40
N ILE A 90 10.52 5.10 -9.78
CA ILE A 90 10.95 6.36 -9.17
C ILE A 90 10.63 6.45 -7.68
N ASP A 91 9.57 5.78 -7.24
CA ASP A 91 9.15 5.83 -5.84
C ASP A 91 10.17 5.09 -4.96
N THR A 92 10.89 4.11 -5.51
CA THR A 92 11.99 3.41 -4.82
C THR A 92 13.22 4.33 -4.66
N GLU A 93 13.62 5.00 -5.73
CA GLU A 93 14.77 5.91 -5.71
C GLU A 93 14.52 7.15 -4.86
N ALA A 94 13.37 7.80 -5.04
CA ALA A 94 12.96 8.92 -4.20
C ALA A 94 12.87 8.51 -2.73
N GLY A 95 12.35 7.32 -2.44
CA GLY A 95 12.30 6.75 -1.09
C GLY A 95 13.67 6.53 -0.46
N ALA A 96 14.63 5.99 -1.23
CA ALA A 96 16.01 5.84 -0.78
C ALA A 96 16.65 7.20 -0.52
N MET A 97 16.56 8.12 -1.48
CA MET A 97 17.14 9.46 -1.37
C MET A 97 16.57 10.26 -0.20
N LEU A 98 15.25 10.24 0.05
CA LEU A 98 14.64 10.93 1.19
C LEU A 98 15.22 10.50 2.54
N ARG A 99 15.67 9.23 2.66
CA ARG A 99 16.34 8.72 3.87
C ARG A 99 17.80 9.16 3.97
N LEU A 100 18.41 9.51 2.84
CA LEU A 100 19.84 9.80 2.68
C LEU A 100 20.17 11.30 2.55
N SER A 101 19.20 12.16 2.17
CA SER A 101 19.36 13.59 1.79
C SER A 101 20.01 14.53 2.81
N ARG A 102 20.42 14.05 3.99
CA ARG A 102 21.10 14.87 5.01
C ARG A 102 22.59 14.59 5.11
N HIS A 103 23.09 13.59 4.40
CA HIS A 103 24.49 13.23 4.50
C HIS A 103 25.36 14.12 3.59
N PRO A 104 26.48 14.69 4.09
CA PRO A 104 27.28 15.68 3.33
C PRO A 104 27.92 15.13 2.04
N HIS A 105 28.16 13.82 1.97
CA HIS A 105 28.79 13.15 0.82
C HIS A 105 27.80 12.30 -0.01
N LEU A 106 26.49 12.54 0.12
CA LEU A 106 25.46 11.94 -0.74
C LEU A 106 24.70 13.07 -1.45
N ILE A 107 24.29 12.84 -2.70
CA ILE A 107 23.56 13.86 -3.46
C ILE A 107 22.20 14.16 -2.82
N THR A 108 21.87 15.44 -2.69
CA THR A 108 20.66 15.86 -1.97
C THR A 108 19.45 15.81 -2.90
N LEU A 109 18.40 15.09 -2.50
CA LEU A 109 17.08 15.25 -3.14
C LEU A 109 16.35 16.45 -2.52
N TYR A 110 15.97 17.41 -3.36
CA TYR A 110 15.15 18.56 -2.98
C TYR A 110 13.67 18.30 -3.12
N GLY A 111 13.25 17.50 -4.11
CA GLY A 111 11.85 17.16 -4.31
C GLY A 111 11.62 16.27 -5.53
N PHE A 112 10.35 15.95 -5.78
CA PHE A 112 9.91 15.21 -6.97
C PHE A 112 8.64 15.84 -7.52
N THR A 113 8.42 15.72 -8.83
CA THR A 113 7.25 16.27 -9.51
C THR A 113 6.84 15.40 -10.69
N THR A 114 5.66 15.67 -11.25
CA THR A 114 5.13 14.99 -12.44
C THR A 114 4.62 16.04 -13.42
N ASP A 115 4.95 15.90 -14.72
CA ASP A 115 4.36 16.75 -15.76
C ASP A 115 2.91 16.36 -16.07
N ALA A 116 2.23 17.13 -16.94
CA ALA A 116 0.84 16.82 -17.30
C ALA A 116 0.68 15.55 -18.14
N PHE A 117 1.77 15.04 -18.74
CA PHE A 117 1.80 13.79 -19.49
C PHE A 117 2.07 12.57 -18.59
N GLY A 118 2.28 12.78 -17.29
CA GLY A 118 2.57 11.72 -16.34
C GLY A 118 4.06 11.35 -16.24
N SER A 119 4.96 12.06 -16.93
CA SER A 119 6.41 11.88 -16.75
C SER A 119 6.79 12.37 -15.36
N LYS A 120 7.54 11.56 -14.62
CA LYS A 120 8.01 11.86 -13.26
C LYS A 120 9.43 12.41 -13.31
N PHE A 121 9.73 13.36 -12.42
CA PHE A 121 11.00 14.07 -12.32
C PHE A 121 11.48 14.13 -10.87
N LEU A 122 12.80 14.02 -10.67
CA LEU A 122 13.46 14.36 -9.42
C LEU A 122 14.17 15.70 -9.54
N ILE A 123 14.15 16.47 -8.46
CA ILE A 123 14.84 17.74 -8.32
C ILE A 123 15.95 17.52 -7.31
N GLU A 124 17.19 17.58 -7.78
CA GLU A 124 18.40 17.21 -7.04
C GLU A 124 19.36 18.39 -6.95
N GLU A 125 20.32 18.27 -6.02
CA GLU A 125 21.49 19.14 -5.98
C GLU A 125 22.28 19.05 -7.28
N LEU A 126 22.64 20.20 -7.84
CA LEU A 126 23.48 20.27 -9.03
C LEU A 126 24.96 20.08 -8.62
N ALA A 127 25.62 19.11 -9.26
CA ALA A 127 27.08 18.99 -9.24
C ALA A 127 27.65 19.57 -10.55
N PRO A 128 28.21 20.80 -10.53
CA PRO A 128 28.52 21.53 -11.76
C PRO A 128 29.67 20.93 -12.58
N LEU A 129 30.54 20.12 -11.97
CA LEU A 129 31.68 19.50 -12.63
C LEU A 129 31.34 18.11 -13.20
N GLY A 130 30.11 17.63 -13.02
CA GLY A 130 29.66 16.34 -13.54
C GLY A 130 30.21 15.15 -12.74
N SER A 131 30.26 13.99 -13.41
CA SER A 131 30.71 12.73 -12.82
C SER A 131 32.23 12.60 -12.80
N LEU A 132 32.74 11.85 -11.84
CA LEU A 132 34.16 11.75 -11.56
C LEU A 132 34.93 11.01 -12.66
N ASP A 133 34.29 10.13 -13.43
CA ASP A 133 34.90 9.50 -14.61
C ASP A 133 35.27 10.54 -15.68
N VAL A 134 34.42 11.55 -15.89
CA VAL A 134 34.69 12.66 -16.83
C VAL A 134 35.77 13.59 -16.28
N VAL A 135 35.75 13.84 -14.97
CA VAL A 135 36.73 14.75 -14.32
C VAL A 135 38.09 14.08 -14.13
N ALA A 136 38.16 12.76 -14.00
CA ALA A 136 39.39 12.03 -13.69
C ALA A 136 40.48 12.20 -14.77
N GLU A 137 40.09 12.25 -16.04
CA GLU A 137 41.03 12.49 -17.16
C GLU A 137 41.66 13.88 -17.07
N ASN A 138 40.87 14.92 -16.80
CA ASN A 138 41.37 16.28 -16.61
C ASN A 138 42.28 16.38 -15.37
N LEU A 139 41.90 15.73 -14.28
CA LEU A 139 42.68 15.67 -13.06
C LEU A 139 44.05 15.00 -13.30
N ALA A 140 44.11 13.98 -14.16
CA ALA A 140 45.34 13.32 -14.56
C ALA A 140 46.31 14.29 -15.27
N GLN A 141 45.78 15.14 -16.14
CA GLN A 141 46.55 16.10 -16.92
C GLN A 141 47.05 17.25 -16.04
N GLU A 142 46.17 17.85 -15.23
CA GLU A 142 46.50 19.01 -14.39
C GLU A 142 47.48 18.67 -13.26
N LEU A 143 47.37 17.47 -12.68
CA LEU A 143 48.23 17.02 -11.59
C LEU A 143 49.36 16.10 -12.03
N ARG A 144 49.65 16.03 -13.34
CA ARG A 144 50.71 15.15 -13.88
C ARG A 144 52.07 15.40 -13.24
N ALA A 145 52.37 16.66 -12.88
CA ALA A 145 53.63 17.07 -12.28
C ALA A 145 53.62 17.08 -10.73
N ASP A 146 52.45 17.02 -10.09
CA ASP A 146 52.30 17.01 -8.62
C ASP A 146 51.69 15.70 -8.12
N GLU A 147 52.48 14.63 -8.18
CA GLU A 147 52.09 13.29 -7.72
C GLU A 147 51.63 13.28 -6.25
N THR A 148 52.25 14.11 -5.41
CA THR A 148 51.91 14.23 -3.98
C THR A 148 50.55 14.90 -3.79
N GLY A 149 50.26 15.97 -4.53
CA GLY A 149 48.95 16.61 -4.54
C GLY A 149 47.85 15.72 -5.07
N ARG A 150 48.13 14.99 -6.15
CA ARG A 150 47.24 13.97 -6.72
C ARG A 150 46.84 12.90 -5.71
N GLN A 151 47.83 12.31 -5.04
CA GLN A 151 47.58 11.30 -4.01
C GLN A 151 46.74 11.87 -2.85
N SER A 152 46.99 13.11 -2.44
CA SER A 152 46.18 13.78 -1.40
C SER A 152 44.71 13.90 -1.82
N ILE A 153 44.44 14.38 -3.05
CA ILE A 153 43.08 14.54 -3.57
C ILE A 153 42.38 13.18 -3.70
N PHE A 154 43.08 12.15 -4.17
CA PHE A 154 42.53 10.80 -4.29
C PHE A 154 42.10 10.25 -2.93
N LEU A 155 42.95 10.38 -1.90
CA LEU A 155 42.58 9.95 -0.55
C LEU A 155 41.39 10.72 0.02
N ASP A 156 41.23 12.00 -0.34
CA ASP A 156 40.04 12.77 0.02
C ASP A 156 38.77 12.27 -0.65
N ILE A 157 38.82 12.02 -1.95
CA ILE A 157 37.71 11.43 -2.70
C ILE A 157 37.29 10.11 -2.05
N LEU A 158 38.25 9.20 -1.81
CA LEU A 158 37.97 7.89 -1.23
C LEU A 158 37.40 7.99 0.20
N HIS A 159 37.89 8.93 1.00
CA HIS A 159 37.38 9.17 2.35
C HIS A 159 35.92 9.67 2.31
N GLN A 160 35.62 10.61 1.42
CA GLN A 160 34.26 11.15 1.25
C GLN A 160 33.28 10.09 0.75
N ILE A 161 33.67 9.29 -0.25
CA ILE A 161 32.87 8.15 -0.75
C ILE A 161 32.63 7.13 0.38
N SER A 162 33.66 6.78 1.15
CA SER A 162 33.53 5.85 2.28
C SER A 162 32.59 6.39 3.36
N SER A 163 32.62 7.69 3.63
CA SER A 163 31.67 8.35 4.52
C SER A 163 30.24 8.28 3.99
N GLY A 164 30.03 8.60 2.71
CA GLY A 164 28.72 8.48 2.06
C GLY A 164 28.15 7.06 2.13
N MET A 165 28.95 6.09 1.71
CA MET A 165 28.56 4.68 1.70
C MET A 165 28.32 4.11 3.10
N HIS A 166 29.06 4.57 4.11
CA HIS A 166 28.71 4.23 5.50
C HIS A 166 27.31 4.74 5.87
N GLY A 167 26.95 5.97 5.49
CA GLY A 167 25.60 6.51 5.69
C GLY A 167 24.51 5.71 4.96
N VAL A 168 24.79 5.21 3.75
CA VAL A 168 23.88 4.32 3.01
C VAL A 168 23.63 3.02 3.76
N VAL A 169 24.71 2.38 4.24
CA VAL A 169 24.63 1.12 5.00
C VAL A 169 23.94 1.30 6.35
N ASP A 170 24.22 2.40 7.06
CA ASP A 170 23.59 2.73 8.35
C ASP A 170 22.07 2.96 8.20
N ALA A 171 21.63 3.48 7.05
CA ALA A 171 20.21 3.55 6.68
C ALA A 171 19.59 2.19 6.30
N GLY A 172 20.36 1.09 6.34
CA GLY A 172 19.91 -0.27 5.98
C GLY A 172 19.72 -0.48 4.48
N LEU A 173 20.42 0.31 3.66
CA LEU A 173 20.37 0.27 2.19
C LEU A 173 21.69 -0.27 1.62
N LEU A 174 21.63 -0.75 0.38
CA LEU A 174 22.79 -1.10 -0.44
C LEU A 174 22.75 -0.29 -1.73
N HIS A 175 23.90 0.16 -2.24
CA HIS A 175 24.00 0.97 -3.45
C HIS A 175 23.86 0.12 -4.72
N ARG A 176 24.56 -1.04 -4.79
CA ARG A 176 24.52 -2.04 -5.89
C ARG A 176 25.05 -1.60 -7.26
N ASP A 177 25.23 -0.31 -7.50
CA ASP A 177 25.87 0.24 -8.71
C ASP A 177 26.93 1.31 -8.39
N LEU A 178 27.91 0.98 -7.54
CA LEU A 178 28.96 1.92 -7.17
C LEU A 178 30.10 1.90 -8.22
N SER A 179 30.29 3.03 -8.92
CA SER A 179 31.34 3.25 -9.94
C SER A 179 31.68 4.74 -10.05
N LEU A 180 32.75 5.12 -10.75
CA LEU A 180 33.12 6.54 -10.93
C LEU A 180 32.02 7.39 -11.58
N ARG A 181 31.21 6.79 -12.49
CA ARG A 181 30.07 7.45 -13.15
C ARG A 181 29.03 7.96 -12.15
N ASN A 182 28.92 7.30 -11.00
CA ASN A 182 27.94 7.58 -9.95
C ASN A 182 28.55 8.37 -8.78
N ILE A 183 29.75 8.93 -8.97
CA ILE A 183 30.35 9.90 -8.06
C ILE A 183 30.34 11.26 -8.74
N LEU A 184 29.63 12.23 -8.17
CA LEU A 184 29.55 13.57 -8.71
C LEU A 184 30.54 14.51 -8.02
N VAL A 185 31.17 15.40 -8.79
CA VAL A 185 32.12 16.39 -8.30
C VAL A 185 31.42 17.73 -8.12
N VAL A 186 31.29 18.17 -6.87
CA VAL A 186 30.60 19.43 -6.51
C VAL A 186 31.58 20.60 -6.54
N HIS A 187 32.80 20.38 -6.08
CA HIS A 187 33.85 21.39 -6.05
C HIS A 187 35.22 20.73 -6.26
N LEU A 188 36.09 21.38 -7.02
CA LEU A 188 37.48 20.99 -7.21
C LEU A 188 38.34 22.25 -7.30
N ASP A 189 39.32 22.35 -6.41
CA ASP A 189 40.38 23.34 -6.45
C ASP A 189 41.71 22.60 -6.35
N VAL A 190 42.39 22.52 -7.50
CA VAL A 190 43.64 21.79 -7.65
C VAL A 190 44.80 22.49 -6.95
N ASN A 191 44.78 23.82 -6.89
CA ASN A 191 45.81 24.63 -6.24
C ASN A 191 45.77 24.46 -4.71
N GLU A 192 44.57 24.51 -4.14
CA GLU A 192 44.35 24.30 -2.71
C GLU A 192 44.25 22.82 -2.31
N LYS A 193 44.27 21.91 -3.30
CA LYS A 193 44.13 20.46 -3.14
C LYS A 193 42.84 20.09 -2.40
N LYS A 194 41.75 20.79 -2.73
CA LYS A 194 40.43 20.61 -2.13
C LYS A 194 39.46 20.05 -3.15
N VAL A 195 38.72 19.02 -2.73
CA VAL A 195 37.70 18.39 -3.55
C VAL A 195 36.49 18.08 -2.69
N LEU A 196 35.30 18.23 -3.26
CA LEU A 196 34.04 17.79 -2.67
C LEU A 196 33.35 16.86 -3.68
N VAL A 197 33.19 15.60 -3.30
CA VAL A 197 32.47 14.58 -4.08
C VAL A 197 31.25 14.09 -3.33
N LYS A 198 30.23 13.68 -4.09
CA LYS A 198 29.00 13.11 -3.56
C LYS A 198 28.63 11.85 -4.32
N VAL A 199 28.21 10.81 -3.62
CA VAL A 199 27.66 9.60 -4.23
C VAL A 199 26.24 9.89 -4.73
N SER A 200 25.92 9.46 -5.93
CA SER A 200 24.63 9.66 -6.61
C SER A 200 24.09 8.36 -7.21
N ASP A 201 22.93 8.46 -7.88
CA ASP A 201 22.25 7.37 -8.57
C ASP A 201 21.86 6.17 -7.66
N PHE A 202 20.83 6.40 -6.85
CA PHE A 202 20.26 5.39 -5.97
C PHE A 202 19.15 4.57 -6.65
N GLY A 203 19.08 4.59 -7.99
CA GLY A 203 18.02 3.93 -8.76
C GLY A 203 17.96 2.40 -8.58
N THR A 204 19.09 1.79 -8.21
CA THR A 204 19.19 0.36 -7.89
C THR A 204 19.25 0.09 -6.39
N SER A 205 19.21 1.14 -5.55
CA SER A 205 19.34 1.01 -4.11
C SER A 205 18.09 0.42 -3.47
N GLN A 206 18.28 -0.57 -2.60
CA GLN A 206 17.19 -1.27 -1.92
C GLN A 206 17.62 -1.72 -0.53
N ALA A 207 16.63 -2.08 0.29
CA ALA A 207 16.85 -2.67 1.60
C ALA A 207 17.71 -3.95 1.51
N MET A 208 18.57 -4.15 2.50
CA MET A 208 19.46 -5.32 2.58
C MET A 208 18.73 -6.67 2.54
N SER A 209 17.45 -6.71 2.93
CA SER A 209 16.63 -7.93 2.97
C SER A 209 16.08 -8.37 1.60
N VAL A 210 16.13 -7.51 0.58
CA VAL A 210 15.49 -7.78 -0.72
C VAL A 210 16.47 -8.46 -1.67
N GLN A 211 16.19 -9.72 -2.04
CA GLN A 211 16.88 -10.43 -3.12
C GLN A 211 16.33 -9.98 -4.48
N MET A 212 17.22 -9.72 -5.44
CA MET A 212 16.84 -9.37 -6.81
C MET A 212 16.45 -10.65 -7.56
N HIS A 213 15.18 -10.77 -7.94
CA HIS A 213 14.65 -11.90 -8.72
C HIS A 213 14.48 -11.60 -10.23
N ASN A 214 14.70 -10.35 -10.66
CA ASN A 214 14.47 -9.92 -12.05
C ASN A 214 15.77 -9.84 -12.87
N ASP A 215 15.65 -10.01 -14.19
CA ASP A 215 16.69 -9.87 -15.23
C ASP A 215 17.14 -8.40 -15.47
N LEU A 216 17.19 -7.58 -14.43
CA LEU A 216 17.78 -6.24 -14.53
C LEU A 216 19.25 -6.37 -14.97
N SER A 217 19.70 -5.54 -15.93
CA SER A 217 21.11 -5.44 -16.28
C SER A 217 21.88 -5.00 -15.05
N ILE A 218 22.75 -5.86 -14.51
CA ILE A 218 23.64 -5.51 -13.41
C ILE A 218 24.96 -4.96 -14.00
N PRO A 219 25.62 -4.00 -13.34
CA PRO A 219 26.93 -3.48 -13.76
C PRO A 219 28.00 -4.55 -13.53
N CYS A 220 28.05 -5.56 -14.41
CA CYS A 220 28.74 -6.82 -14.17
C CYS A 220 30.24 -6.64 -13.86
N ARG A 221 30.89 -5.66 -14.49
CA ARG A 221 32.31 -5.33 -14.31
C ARG A 221 32.64 -4.66 -12.96
N TRP A 222 31.64 -4.17 -12.23
CA TRP A 222 31.79 -3.65 -10.87
C TRP A 222 31.25 -4.62 -9.82
N THR A 223 30.62 -5.71 -10.25
CA THR A 223 29.89 -6.62 -9.38
C THR A 223 30.82 -7.65 -8.74
N ALA A 224 30.63 -7.88 -7.43
CA ALA A 224 31.45 -8.81 -6.67
C ALA A 224 31.30 -10.28 -7.12
N PRO A 225 32.36 -11.11 -7.03
CA PRO A 225 32.34 -12.51 -7.48
C PRO A 225 31.21 -13.34 -6.87
N GLU A 226 30.93 -13.17 -5.57
CA GLU A 226 29.86 -13.90 -4.88
C GLU A 226 28.46 -13.49 -5.34
N VAL A 227 28.26 -12.26 -5.79
CA VAL A 227 26.98 -11.78 -6.33
C VAL A 227 26.75 -12.39 -7.71
N LEU A 228 27.81 -12.47 -8.52
CA LEU A 228 27.79 -13.12 -9.84
C LEU A 228 27.52 -14.64 -9.72
N ARG A 229 28.09 -15.32 -8.71
CA ARG A 229 27.84 -16.76 -8.44
C ARG A 229 26.44 -17.04 -7.88
N ASN A 230 26.05 -16.32 -6.82
CA ASN A 230 24.98 -16.74 -5.93
C ASN A 230 23.64 -16.05 -6.22
N ARG A 231 23.25 -15.98 -7.50
CA ARG A 231 21.95 -15.41 -7.94
C ARG A 231 21.70 -14.01 -7.35
N ARG A 232 22.66 -13.10 -7.46
CA ARG A 232 22.48 -11.66 -7.13
C ARG A 232 22.20 -11.37 -5.65
N LYS A 233 22.84 -12.11 -4.73
CA LYS A 233 22.76 -11.83 -3.28
C LYS A 233 23.72 -10.70 -2.87
N PHE A 234 23.24 -9.45 -2.91
CA PHE A 234 24.00 -8.27 -2.51
C PHE A 234 24.17 -8.15 -0.99
N SER A 235 25.23 -7.47 -0.55
CA SER A 235 25.52 -7.13 0.85
C SER A 235 26.41 -5.87 0.92
N GLU A 236 26.67 -5.34 2.12
CA GLU A 236 27.69 -4.29 2.29
C GLU A 236 29.03 -4.72 1.65
N LYS A 237 29.41 -6.00 1.81
CA LYS A 237 30.68 -6.53 1.29
C LYS A 237 30.75 -6.57 -0.22
N SER A 238 29.61 -6.67 -0.91
CA SER A 238 29.60 -6.56 -2.37
C SER A 238 29.76 -5.12 -2.82
N ASP A 239 29.16 -4.15 -2.12
CA ASP A 239 29.38 -2.72 -2.40
C ASP A 239 30.83 -2.31 -2.09
N VAL A 240 31.46 -2.91 -1.07
CA VAL A 240 32.90 -2.72 -0.79
C VAL A 240 33.76 -3.25 -1.94
N TYR A 241 33.39 -4.37 -2.58
CA TYR A 241 34.11 -4.82 -3.77
C TYR A 241 33.98 -3.82 -4.92
N SER A 242 32.77 -3.32 -5.18
CA SER A 242 32.52 -2.28 -6.18
C SER A 242 33.31 -1.00 -5.89
N PHE A 243 33.45 -0.62 -4.62
CA PHE A 243 34.34 0.45 -4.19
C PHE A 243 35.80 0.18 -4.54
N GLY A 244 36.27 -1.06 -4.39
CA GLY A 244 37.62 -1.46 -4.82
C GLY A 244 37.85 -1.33 -6.32
N VAL A 245 36.86 -1.72 -7.14
CA VAL A 245 36.88 -1.51 -8.59
C VAL A 245 36.87 -0.01 -8.93
N LEU A 246 36.06 0.80 -8.24
CA LEU A 246 36.05 2.26 -8.38
C LEU A 246 37.41 2.89 -8.07
N VAL A 247 38.11 2.42 -7.03
CA VAL A 247 39.46 2.88 -6.71
C VAL A 247 40.44 2.51 -7.84
N TRP A 248 40.29 1.33 -8.45
CA TRP A 248 41.08 0.96 -9.63
C TRP A 248 40.80 1.90 -10.82
N GLU A 249 39.54 2.22 -11.09
CA GLU A 249 39.17 3.19 -12.14
C GLU A 249 39.79 4.57 -11.87
N LEU A 250 39.79 5.02 -10.62
CA LEU A 250 40.39 6.30 -10.23
C LEU A 250 41.89 6.31 -10.47
N LEU A 251 42.57 5.20 -10.15
CA LEU A 251 43.99 5.01 -10.38
C LEU A 251 44.36 4.89 -11.87
N SER A 252 43.42 4.45 -12.71
CA SER A 252 43.54 4.46 -14.17
C SER A 252 42.95 5.71 -14.81
N PHE A 253 42.60 6.74 -14.03
CA PHE A 253 42.02 8.01 -14.49
C PHE A 253 40.77 7.86 -15.36
N GLY A 254 40.01 6.79 -15.19
CA GLY A 254 38.85 6.48 -16.04
C GLY A 254 39.18 6.13 -17.50
N GLU A 255 40.46 6.03 -17.89
CA GLU A 255 40.88 5.80 -19.28
C GLU A 255 40.49 4.40 -19.80
N SER A 256 40.32 3.44 -18.90
CA SER A 256 40.07 2.04 -19.24
C SER A 256 38.89 1.48 -18.47
N MET A 257 38.04 0.74 -19.16
CA MET A 257 36.97 -0.03 -18.53
C MET A 257 37.58 -1.16 -17.67
N PRO A 258 37.02 -1.48 -16.49
CA PRO A 258 37.48 -2.63 -15.73
C PRO A 258 37.43 -3.91 -16.57
N TYR A 259 38.52 -4.67 -16.56
CA TYR A 259 38.70 -5.88 -17.37
C TYR A 259 38.64 -5.63 -18.89
N TRP A 260 39.10 -4.48 -19.38
CA TRP A 260 39.10 -4.11 -20.81
C TRP A 260 39.78 -5.13 -21.73
N GLN A 261 40.67 -5.99 -21.20
CA GLN A 261 41.31 -7.07 -21.96
C GLN A 261 40.32 -8.15 -22.42
N VAL A 262 39.14 -8.23 -21.80
CA VAL A 262 38.06 -9.15 -22.14
C VAL A 262 36.87 -8.34 -22.65
N GLN A 263 36.57 -8.47 -23.95
CA GLN A 263 35.51 -7.68 -24.59
C GLN A 263 34.10 -8.18 -24.23
N GLU A 264 33.91 -9.50 -24.08
CA GLU A 264 32.60 -10.08 -23.81
C GLU A 264 32.26 -10.07 -22.31
N ASP A 265 31.16 -9.41 -21.94
CA ASP A 265 30.70 -9.32 -20.55
C ASP A 265 30.34 -10.70 -19.96
N SER A 266 29.83 -11.63 -20.77
CA SER A 266 29.55 -13.02 -20.36
C SER A 266 30.81 -13.72 -19.84
N ARG A 267 31.94 -13.51 -20.53
CA ARG A 267 33.24 -14.07 -20.16
C ARG A 267 33.82 -13.37 -18.94
N VAL A 268 33.67 -12.05 -18.82
CA VAL A 268 34.05 -11.34 -17.59
C VAL A 268 33.27 -11.87 -16.39
N ILE A 269 31.95 -12.05 -16.53
CA ILE A 269 31.10 -12.62 -15.48
C ILE A 269 31.64 -13.99 -15.06
N GLU A 270 31.87 -14.90 -16.01
CA GLU A 270 32.35 -16.24 -15.71
C GLU A 270 33.73 -16.25 -15.04
N GLU A 271 34.70 -15.50 -15.58
CA GLU A 271 36.08 -15.54 -15.08
C GLU A 271 36.24 -14.83 -13.73
N VAL A 272 35.56 -13.69 -13.52
CA VAL A 272 35.53 -13.00 -12.21
C VAL A 272 34.77 -13.85 -11.19
N ALA A 273 33.61 -14.41 -11.57
CA ALA A 273 32.89 -15.34 -10.71
C ALA A 273 33.70 -16.58 -10.40
N ASN A 274 34.68 -17.00 -11.21
CA ASN A 274 35.55 -18.13 -10.86
C ASN A 274 36.87 -17.72 -10.18
N GLY A 275 37.08 -16.43 -9.93
CA GLY A 275 38.33 -15.91 -9.37
C GLY A 275 39.54 -16.09 -10.31
N LYS A 276 39.30 -16.30 -11.60
CA LYS A 276 40.32 -16.46 -12.64
C LYS A 276 40.80 -15.12 -13.20
N LEU A 277 39.92 -14.12 -13.18
CA LEU A 277 40.20 -12.77 -13.66
C LEU A 277 40.21 -11.80 -12.49
N CYS A 278 41.27 -11.01 -12.37
CA CYS A 278 41.48 -10.01 -11.33
C CYS A 278 42.02 -8.73 -11.95
N LEU A 279 41.71 -7.58 -11.36
CA LEU A 279 42.32 -6.32 -11.76
C LEU A 279 43.75 -6.25 -11.26
N GLU A 280 44.66 -5.85 -12.14
CA GLU A 280 46.07 -5.59 -11.79
C GLU A 280 46.28 -4.12 -11.48
N LYS A 281 47.33 -3.80 -10.72
CA LYS A 281 47.69 -2.44 -10.40
C LYS A 281 47.96 -1.63 -11.69
N PRO A 282 47.28 -0.49 -11.93
CA PRO A 282 47.58 0.36 -13.07
C PRO A 282 49.04 0.84 -13.06
N MET A 283 49.65 0.97 -14.24
CA MET A 283 51.04 1.42 -14.35
C MET A 283 51.18 2.85 -13.82
N GLY A 284 52.14 3.07 -12.92
CA GLY A 284 52.38 4.39 -12.32
C GLY A 284 51.39 4.81 -11.22
N ALA A 285 50.47 3.92 -10.83
CA ALA A 285 49.59 4.14 -9.69
C ALA A 285 50.36 4.10 -8.36
N ASP A 286 49.93 4.90 -7.38
CA ASP A 286 50.56 4.92 -6.07
C ASP A 286 50.22 3.65 -5.26
N GLU A 287 51.19 3.15 -4.48
CA GLU A 287 51.02 1.92 -3.68
C GLU A 287 49.96 2.07 -2.59
N VAL A 288 49.82 3.24 -2.00
CA VAL A 288 48.94 3.45 -0.85
C VAL A 288 47.49 3.28 -1.26
N THR A 289 47.09 3.96 -2.33
CA THR A 289 45.74 3.88 -2.90
C THR A 289 45.48 2.51 -3.50
N TRP A 290 46.48 1.89 -4.16
CA TRP A 290 46.35 0.52 -4.66
C TRP A 290 46.07 -0.50 -3.55
N ASN A 291 46.75 -0.38 -2.41
CA ASN A 291 46.51 -1.26 -1.26
C ASN A 291 45.06 -1.17 -0.75
N VAL A 292 44.44 0.03 -0.83
CA VAL A 292 43.01 0.21 -0.53
C VAL A 292 42.14 -0.54 -1.54
N ALA A 293 42.43 -0.45 -2.84
CA ALA A 293 41.71 -1.20 -3.86
C ALA A 293 41.83 -2.71 -3.63
N SER A 294 43.06 -3.20 -3.43
CA SER A 294 43.36 -4.62 -3.26
C SER A 294 42.69 -5.25 -2.02
N MET A 295 42.66 -4.54 -0.88
CA MET A 295 41.96 -5.05 0.31
C MET A 295 40.43 -5.10 0.14
N CYS A 296 39.87 -4.24 -0.72
CA CYS A 296 38.44 -4.22 -1.02
C CYS A 296 38.04 -5.31 -2.02
N MET A 297 38.94 -5.70 -2.92
CA MET A 297 38.70 -6.70 -3.98
C MET A 297 39.10 -8.13 -3.59
N GLN A 298 39.21 -8.43 -2.29
CA GLN A 298 39.48 -9.80 -1.83
C GLN A 298 38.38 -10.77 -2.27
N LEU A 299 38.77 -11.99 -2.68
CA LEU A 299 37.82 -12.99 -3.17
C LEU A 299 36.82 -13.41 -2.09
N ASP A 300 37.29 -13.57 -0.86
CA ASP A 300 36.44 -13.81 0.31
C ASP A 300 35.80 -12.50 0.80
N PRO A 301 34.46 -12.39 0.83
CA PRO A 301 33.77 -11.19 1.31
C PRO A 301 34.07 -10.87 2.78
N SER A 302 34.36 -11.87 3.61
CA SER A 302 34.61 -11.67 5.05
C SER A 302 35.96 -10.98 5.31
N SER A 303 36.91 -11.17 4.39
CA SER A 303 38.24 -10.55 4.40
C SER A 303 38.23 -9.08 4.00
N ARG A 304 37.16 -8.60 3.34
CA ARG A 304 37.02 -7.19 2.96
C ARG A 304 36.70 -6.33 4.19
N PRO A 305 37.17 -5.07 4.28
CA PRO A 305 36.77 -4.16 5.36
C PRO A 305 35.27 -3.79 5.27
N SER A 306 34.73 -3.14 6.30
CA SER A 306 33.43 -2.43 6.21
C SER A 306 33.67 -0.99 5.78
N PHE A 307 32.64 -0.28 5.30
CA PHE A 307 32.80 1.15 4.96
C PHE A 307 33.21 2.00 6.16
N LEU A 308 32.73 1.65 7.37
CA LEU A 308 33.18 2.29 8.61
C LEU A 308 34.69 2.08 8.85
N LYS A 309 35.20 0.86 8.64
CA LYS A 309 36.64 0.58 8.76
C LYS A 309 37.45 1.33 7.69
N LEU A 310 36.95 1.38 6.46
CA LEU A 310 37.58 2.14 5.37
C LEU A 310 37.66 3.63 5.70
N LEU A 311 36.58 4.21 6.22
CA LEU A 311 36.53 5.61 6.63
C LEU A 311 37.64 5.95 7.63
N PHE A 312 37.77 5.16 8.70
CA PHE A 312 38.84 5.35 9.69
C PHE A 312 40.23 5.08 9.12
N HIS A 313 40.38 4.04 8.29
CA HIS A 313 41.65 3.69 7.66
C HIS A 313 42.16 4.81 6.76
N LEU A 314 41.31 5.32 5.86
CA LEU A 314 41.64 6.41 4.93
C LEU A 314 41.97 7.69 5.67
N ARG A 315 41.22 8.03 6.73
CA ARG A 315 41.55 9.18 7.58
C ARG A 315 42.92 9.05 8.23
N SER A 316 43.24 7.86 8.75
CA SER A 316 44.54 7.57 9.38
C SER A 316 45.68 7.64 8.37
N VAL A 317 45.51 7.01 7.20
CA VAL A 317 46.49 7.05 6.09
C VAL A 317 46.74 8.49 5.65
N LYS A 318 45.68 9.26 5.40
CA LYS A 318 45.81 10.67 4.99
C LYS A 318 46.53 11.51 6.03
N THR A 319 46.17 11.37 7.31
CA THR A 319 46.81 12.14 8.40
C THR A 319 48.30 11.84 8.54
N ARG A 320 48.72 10.59 8.27
CA ARG A 320 50.13 10.19 8.31
C ARG A 320 50.94 10.71 7.13
N LEU A 321 50.36 10.67 5.92
CA LEU A 321 51.05 11.09 4.69
C LEU A 321 51.04 12.61 4.51
N PHE A 322 49.96 13.27 4.93
CA PHE A 322 49.73 14.70 4.78
C PHE A 322 49.40 15.31 6.15
N PRO A 323 50.34 15.32 7.11
CA PRO A 323 50.12 15.94 8.40
C PRO A 323 49.85 17.43 8.19
N VAL A 324 48.70 17.91 8.67
CA VAL A 324 48.40 19.33 8.71
C VAL A 324 49.49 20.00 9.55
N LYS A 325 50.21 20.99 8.98
CA LYS A 325 51.09 21.85 9.77
C LYS A 325 50.23 22.58 10.79
N VAL A 326 50.16 22.03 12.00
CA VAL A 326 49.65 22.75 13.16
C VAL A 326 50.62 23.90 13.38
N ILE A 327 50.20 25.13 13.09
CA ILE A 327 50.90 26.32 13.56
C ILE A 327 50.96 26.15 15.08
N THR A 328 52.17 25.96 15.63
CA THR A 328 52.37 25.86 17.06
C THR A 328 51.86 27.14 17.70
N PRO A 329 50.88 27.08 18.62
CA PRO A 329 50.32 28.27 19.21
C PRO A 329 51.34 28.90 20.15
N THR A 330 51.57 30.21 20.04
CA THR A 330 52.34 30.99 21.02
C THR A 330 51.73 30.83 22.42
N THR A 331 52.51 31.01 23.49
CA THR A 331 52.12 30.79 24.91
C THR A 331 50.80 31.47 25.35
N GLN A 332 50.30 32.47 24.62
CA GLN A 332 48.97 33.07 24.82
C GLN A 332 47.80 32.24 24.26
N GLN A 333 48.00 31.45 23.21
CA GLN A 333 46.97 30.59 22.58
C GLN A 333 46.81 29.23 23.28
N LEU A 334 47.82 28.73 24.01
CA LEU A 334 47.69 27.53 24.85
C LEU A 334 46.58 27.71 25.91
N LYS A 335 46.49 28.90 26.51
CA LYS A 335 45.39 29.23 27.43
C LYS A 335 44.04 29.21 26.74
N VAL A 336 43.92 29.71 25.51
CA VAL A 336 42.65 29.71 24.75
C VAL A 336 42.27 28.30 24.29
N GLN A 337 43.23 27.45 23.95
CA GLN A 337 42.99 26.05 23.59
C GLN A 337 42.57 25.19 24.78
N ASP A 338 43.13 25.42 25.96
CA ASP A 338 42.71 24.72 27.17
C ASP A 338 41.29 25.15 27.60
N THR A 339 40.96 26.44 27.48
CA THR A 339 39.57 26.90 27.66
C THR A 339 38.64 26.32 26.60
N ALA A 340 39.05 26.26 25.33
CA ALA A 340 38.24 25.68 24.26
C ALA A 340 38.04 24.17 24.41
N ARG A 341 39.07 23.41 24.83
CA ARG A 341 38.94 21.99 25.19
C ARG A 341 37.99 21.79 26.37
N HIS A 342 38.08 22.65 27.38
CA HIS A 342 37.18 22.59 28.52
C HIS A 342 35.73 22.89 28.11
N ILE A 343 35.51 23.89 27.25
CA ILE A 343 34.18 24.23 26.72
C ILE A 343 33.64 23.09 25.83
N LEU A 344 34.46 22.53 24.93
CA LEU A 344 34.08 21.38 24.10
C LEU A 344 33.77 20.15 24.95
N SER A 345 34.59 19.84 25.95
CA SER A 345 34.34 18.72 26.86
C SER A 345 33.06 18.91 27.68
N GLN A 346 32.74 20.14 28.09
CA GLN A 346 31.47 20.42 28.76
C GLN A 346 30.27 20.33 27.81
N ALA A 347 30.40 20.83 26.59
CA ALA A 347 29.37 20.72 25.56
C ALA A 347 29.13 19.25 25.16
N GLU A 348 30.19 18.43 25.06
CA GLU A 348 30.10 16.98 24.83
C GLU A 348 29.40 16.28 25.99
N LEU A 349 29.71 16.65 27.24
CA LEU A 349 29.06 16.10 28.42
C LEU A 349 27.57 16.47 28.50
N GLU A 350 27.21 17.71 28.15
CA GLU A 350 25.81 18.14 28.07
C GLU A 350 25.06 17.46 26.93
N ALA A 351 25.68 17.36 25.74
CA ALA A 351 25.11 16.62 24.62
C ALA A 351 24.88 15.15 24.98
N GLN A 352 25.84 14.52 25.67
CA GLN A 352 25.71 13.14 26.12
C GLN A 352 24.55 12.98 27.13
N LYS A 353 24.40 13.90 28.08
CA LYS A 353 23.25 13.91 29.00
C LYS A 353 21.91 14.03 28.27
N LEU A 354 21.83 14.92 27.27
CA LEU A 354 20.61 15.08 26.46
C LEU A 354 20.31 13.83 25.62
N ILE A 355 21.33 13.18 25.07
CA ILE A 355 21.18 11.91 24.34
C ILE A 355 20.69 10.80 25.29
N ASP A 356 21.25 10.69 26.48
CA ASP A 356 20.85 9.68 27.46
C ASP A 356 19.42 9.93 27.98
N GLN A 357 19.04 11.20 28.16
CA GLN A 357 17.66 11.59 28.48
C GLN A 357 16.69 11.21 27.34
N ALA A 358 17.02 11.56 26.09
CA ALA A 358 16.21 11.21 24.92
C ALA A 358 16.08 9.69 24.74
N ARG A 359 17.15 8.92 25.04
CA ARG A 359 17.11 7.45 25.05
C ARG A 359 16.17 6.90 26.12
N SER A 360 16.20 7.47 27.33
CA SER A 360 15.29 7.09 28.42
C SER A 360 13.83 7.38 28.07
N GLU A 361 13.54 8.57 27.52
CA GLU A 361 12.20 8.95 27.07
C GLU A 361 11.71 8.07 25.92
N ALA A 362 12.57 7.77 24.94
CA ALA A 362 12.24 6.85 23.85
C ALA A 362 11.99 5.41 24.36
N SER A 363 12.75 4.95 25.36
CA SER A 363 12.51 3.64 25.99
C SER A 363 11.16 3.59 26.71
N HIS A 364 10.79 4.66 27.42
CA HIS A 364 9.50 4.76 28.09
C HIS A 364 8.34 4.78 27.08
N LEU A 365 8.45 5.54 25.99
CA LEU A 365 7.45 5.55 24.91
C LEU A 365 7.31 4.21 24.19
N ARG A 366 8.42 3.48 23.99
CA ARG A 366 8.39 2.12 23.43
C ARG A 366 7.67 1.16 24.37
N GLN A 367 7.96 1.20 25.67
CA GLN A 367 7.27 0.37 26.66
C GLN A 367 5.77 0.66 26.67
N MET A 368 5.37 1.94 26.69
CA MET A 368 3.95 2.32 26.62
C MET A 368 3.26 1.82 25.33
N ALA A 369 3.97 1.83 24.20
CA ALA A 369 3.44 1.31 22.94
C ALA A 369 3.31 -0.22 22.95
N GLU A 370 4.26 -0.93 23.56
CA GLU A 370 4.20 -2.39 23.74
C GLU A 370 3.07 -2.81 24.70
N ASP A 371 2.87 -2.06 25.79
CA ASP A 371 1.78 -2.28 26.74
C ASP A 371 0.42 -2.05 26.07
N GLU A 372 0.29 -0.98 25.26
CA GLU A 372 -0.93 -0.68 24.52
C GLU A 372 -1.20 -1.71 23.41
N ALA A 373 -0.18 -2.14 22.68
CA ALA A 373 -0.30 -3.22 21.70
C ALA A 373 -0.73 -4.54 22.36
N SER A 374 -0.20 -4.84 23.55
CA SER A 374 -0.58 -6.03 24.34
C SER A 374 -2.03 -5.96 24.81
N ARG A 375 -2.50 -4.76 25.23
CA ARG A 375 -3.90 -4.52 25.60
C ARG A 375 -4.84 -4.76 24.41
N ILE A 376 -4.52 -4.19 23.25
CA ILE A 376 -5.29 -4.36 22.01
C ILE A 376 -5.33 -5.84 21.60
N LEU A 377 -4.20 -6.55 21.70
CA LEU A 377 -4.13 -7.98 21.37
C LEU A 377 -5.01 -8.82 22.31
N CYS A 378 -5.00 -8.52 23.61
CA CYS A 378 -5.84 -9.20 24.59
C CYS A 378 -7.34 -8.96 24.35
N GLU A 379 -7.72 -7.72 24.01
CA GLU A 379 -9.10 -7.38 23.63
C GLU A 379 -9.52 -8.12 22.36
N ALA A 380 -8.66 -8.19 21.35
CA ALA A 380 -8.92 -8.92 20.11
C ALA A 380 -9.07 -10.43 20.34
N GLN A 381 -8.23 -11.03 21.18
CA GLN A 381 -8.34 -12.45 21.55
C GLN A 381 -9.64 -12.74 22.30
N THR A 382 -10.07 -11.85 23.19
CA THR A 382 -11.34 -12.01 23.91
C THR A 382 -12.53 -11.95 22.95
N LYS A 383 -12.53 -10.99 22.02
CA LYS A 383 -13.57 -10.89 20.98
C LYS A 383 -13.59 -12.10 20.05
N LEU A 384 -12.43 -12.66 19.72
CA LEU A 384 -12.35 -13.88 18.92
C LEU A 384 -12.97 -15.08 19.65
N GLN A 385 -12.64 -15.27 20.94
CA GLN A 385 -13.23 -16.34 21.76
C GLN A 385 -14.75 -16.20 21.88
N GLU A 386 -15.26 -14.97 21.99
CA GLU A 386 -16.69 -14.70 22.03
C GLU A 386 -17.37 -15.03 20.68
N ALA A 387 -16.74 -14.65 19.56
CA ALA A 387 -17.21 -15.00 18.23
C ALA A 387 -17.24 -16.51 17.98
N GLU A 388 -16.22 -17.25 18.43
CA GLU A 388 -16.17 -18.71 18.36
C GLU A 388 -17.32 -19.36 19.17
N ARG A 389 -17.61 -18.85 20.38
CA ARG A 389 -18.75 -19.32 21.18
C ARG A 389 -20.08 -19.07 20.48
N LEU A 390 -20.27 -17.88 19.92
CA LEU A 390 -21.48 -17.52 19.17
C LEU A 390 -21.65 -18.38 17.92
N PHE A 391 -20.54 -18.72 17.23
CA PHE A 391 -20.57 -19.61 16.07
C PHE A 391 -21.05 -21.02 16.45
N VAL A 392 -20.51 -21.60 17.51
CA VAL A 392 -20.94 -22.93 18.00
C VAL A 392 -22.42 -22.93 18.38
N GLU A 393 -22.91 -21.86 19.01
CA GLU A 393 -24.32 -21.75 19.37
C GLU A 393 -25.22 -21.59 18.13
N ARG A 394 -24.77 -20.82 17.12
CA ARG A 394 -25.44 -20.71 15.82
C ARG A 394 -25.55 -22.06 15.11
N GLU A 395 -24.51 -22.89 15.14
CA GLU A 395 -24.55 -24.23 14.53
C GLU A 395 -25.51 -25.18 15.24
N LYS A 396 -25.66 -25.08 16.57
CA LYS A 396 -26.67 -25.85 17.30
C LYS A 396 -28.08 -25.40 16.91
N GLN A 397 -28.30 -24.09 16.82
CA GLN A 397 -29.59 -23.53 16.40
C GLN A 397 -29.95 -23.99 14.99
N ASN A 398 -29.03 -23.91 14.02
CA ASN A 398 -29.27 -24.38 12.65
C ASN A 398 -29.63 -25.87 12.60
N ARG A 399 -28.98 -26.71 13.42
CA ARG A 399 -29.34 -28.14 13.52
C ARG A 399 -30.74 -28.37 14.07
N ASN A 400 -31.18 -27.56 15.03
CA ASN A 400 -32.55 -27.62 15.56
C ASN A 400 -33.56 -27.13 14.53
N ASP A 401 -33.26 -26.03 13.82
CA ASP A 401 -34.13 -25.48 12.77
C ASP A 401 -34.31 -26.51 11.63
N GLN A 402 -33.26 -27.23 11.24
CA GLN A 402 -33.33 -28.30 10.22
C GLN A 402 -34.16 -29.52 10.68
N LYS A 403 -34.11 -29.87 11.98
CA LYS A 403 -34.98 -30.90 12.56
C LYS A 403 -36.45 -30.46 12.59
N ASN A 404 -36.69 -29.19 12.89
CA ASN A 404 -38.05 -28.64 12.88
C ASN A 404 -38.62 -28.63 11.46
N GLU A 405 -37.82 -28.24 10.46
CA GLU A 405 -38.24 -28.23 9.05
C GLU A 405 -38.62 -29.63 8.53
N THR A 406 -37.89 -30.67 8.93
CA THR A 406 -38.20 -32.06 8.58
C THR A 406 -39.49 -32.55 9.24
N LEU A 407 -39.67 -32.27 10.53
CA LEU A 407 -40.90 -32.61 11.24
C LEU A 407 -42.13 -31.90 10.66
N ILE A 408 -41.98 -30.64 10.24
CA ILE A 408 -43.06 -29.88 9.58
C ILE A 408 -43.46 -30.51 8.25
N LYS A 409 -42.50 -30.99 7.45
CA LYS A 409 -42.80 -31.70 6.18
C LYS A 409 -43.61 -32.97 6.44
N GLU A 410 -43.19 -33.81 7.39
CA GLU A 410 -43.91 -35.04 7.76
C GLU A 410 -45.33 -34.76 8.27
N LEU A 411 -45.52 -33.74 9.09
CA LEU A 411 -46.84 -33.36 9.60
C LEU A 411 -47.74 -32.78 8.50
N THR A 412 -47.17 -32.07 7.53
CA THR A 412 -47.92 -31.51 6.40
C THR A 412 -48.44 -32.64 5.52
N GLU A 413 -47.60 -33.64 5.23
CA GLU A 413 -47.99 -34.84 4.48
C GLU A 413 -49.09 -35.64 5.20
N ARG A 414 -49.00 -35.81 6.52
CA ARG A 414 -50.08 -36.46 7.32
C ARG A 414 -51.40 -35.70 7.24
N LEU A 415 -51.36 -34.38 7.31
CA LEU A 415 -52.56 -33.54 7.18
C LEU A 415 -53.19 -33.61 5.79
N GLU A 416 -52.36 -33.63 4.74
CA GLU A 416 -52.81 -33.78 3.35
C GLU A 416 -53.50 -35.14 3.16
N ASN A 417 -52.87 -36.24 3.60
CA ASN A 417 -53.45 -37.58 3.54
C ASN A 417 -54.79 -37.67 4.29
N ALA A 418 -54.90 -37.09 5.49
CA ALA A 418 -56.14 -37.06 6.26
C ALA A 418 -57.24 -36.21 5.59
N CYS A 419 -56.86 -35.13 4.89
CA CYS A 419 -57.79 -34.33 4.10
C CYS A 419 -58.32 -35.11 2.89
N GLU A 420 -57.45 -35.83 2.19
CA GLU A 420 -57.81 -36.68 1.05
C GLU A 420 -58.77 -37.79 1.48
N GLU A 421 -58.48 -38.50 2.57
CA GLU A 421 -59.34 -39.57 3.09
C GLU A 421 -60.75 -39.05 3.42
N ARG A 422 -60.85 -37.91 4.11
CA ARG A 422 -62.13 -37.25 4.38
C ARG A 422 -62.87 -36.91 3.07
N ASP A 423 -62.17 -36.35 2.09
CA ASP A 423 -62.79 -35.92 0.83
C ASP A 423 -63.27 -37.10 -0.03
N ILE A 424 -62.57 -38.24 0.01
CA ILE A 424 -63.01 -39.51 -0.59
C ILE A 424 -64.35 -39.94 0.02
N TRP A 425 -64.44 -40.07 1.34
CA TRP A 425 -65.68 -40.49 2.01
C TRP A 425 -66.81 -39.48 1.83
N LYS A 426 -66.49 -38.19 1.77
CA LYS A 426 -67.45 -37.11 1.48
C LYS A 426 -67.98 -37.19 0.05
N SER A 427 -67.15 -37.55 -0.92
CA SER A 427 -67.62 -37.79 -2.29
C SER A 427 -68.48 -39.04 -2.36
N HIS A 428 -68.02 -40.14 -1.76
CA HIS A 428 -68.73 -41.41 -1.76
C HIS A 428 -70.13 -41.29 -1.14
N ALA A 429 -70.26 -40.63 0.01
CA ALA A 429 -71.55 -40.36 0.64
C ALA A 429 -72.48 -39.51 -0.27
N ARG A 430 -71.94 -38.50 -0.97
CA ARG A 430 -72.72 -37.68 -1.91
C ARG A 430 -73.21 -38.48 -3.13
N ASP A 431 -72.40 -39.41 -3.62
CA ASP A 431 -72.77 -40.25 -4.76
C ASP A 431 -73.88 -41.24 -4.38
N ILE A 432 -73.78 -41.85 -3.19
CA ILE A 432 -74.87 -42.68 -2.63
C ILE A 432 -76.15 -41.86 -2.42
N GLU A 433 -76.05 -40.62 -1.91
CA GLU A 433 -77.21 -39.73 -1.74
C GLU A 433 -77.93 -39.44 -3.07
N LYS A 434 -77.16 -39.23 -4.15
CA LYS A 434 -77.74 -39.04 -5.49
C LYS A 434 -78.42 -40.30 -6.01
N GLU A 435 -77.80 -41.47 -5.85
CA GLU A 435 -78.41 -42.74 -6.24
C GLU A 435 -79.69 -43.02 -5.45
N LEU A 436 -79.67 -42.74 -4.15
CA LEU A 436 -80.83 -42.90 -3.27
C LEU A 436 -81.98 -41.98 -3.70
N GLU A 437 -81.69 -40.73 -4.02
CA GLU A 437 -82.70 -39.77 -4.50
C GLU A 437 -83.30 -40.20 -5.85
N ALA A 438 -82.44 -40.62 -6.80
CA ALA A 438 -82.90 -41.14 -8.08
C ALA A 438 -83.79 -42.39 -7.92
N ALA A 439 -83.42 -43.31 -7.01
CA ALA A 439 -84.21 -44.50 -6.71
C ALA A 439 -85.56 -44.15 -6.06
N LYS A 440 -85.59 -43.14 -5.17
CA LYS A 440 -86.83 -42.64 -4.54
C LYS A 440 -87.78 -42.01 -5.56
N ILE A 441 -87.26 -41.22 -6.49
CA ILE A 441 -88.04 -40.67 -7.61
C ILE A 441 -88.61 -41.79 -8.48
N ALA A 442 -87.77 -42.74 -8.90
CA ALA A 442 -88.20 -43.89 -9.70
C ALA A 442 -89.27 -44.74 -8.99
N LEU A 443 -89.15 -44.93 -7.67
CA LEU A 443 -90.16 -45.60 -6.85
C LEU A 443 -91.50 -44.82 -6.87
N SER A 444 -91.45 -43.50 -6.73
CA SER A 444 -92.63 -42.63 -6.79
C SER A 444 -93.33 -42.71 -8.15
N ASP A 445 -92.57 -42.74 -9.24
CA ASP A 445 -93.12 -42.85 -10.60
C ASP A 445 -93.74 -44.23 -10.87
N ALA A 446 -93.05 -45.31 -10.49
CA ALA A 446 -93.56 -46.68 -10.61
C ALA A 446 -94.83 -46.92 -9.76
N SER A 447 -94.97 -46.22 -8.63
CA SER A 447 -96.16 -46.31 -7.76
C SER A 447 -97.45 -45.77 -8.40
N ARG A 448 -97.34 -45.01 -9.50
CA ARG A 448 -98.48 -44.40 -10.22
C ARG A 448 -99.08 -45.33 -11.30
N ILE A 449 -98.44 -46.45 -11.60
CA ILE A 449 -98.83 -47.41 -12.64
C ILE A 449 -99.30 -48.71 -11.95
N HIS A 450 -100.54 -49.13 -12.21
CA HIS A 450 -101.14 -50.32 -11.59
C HIS A 450 -101.17 -51.51 -12.56
N ASP A 451 -100.02 -52.10 -12.83
CA ASP A 451 -99.89 -53.41 -13.50
C ASP A 451 -99.00 -54.40 -12.71
N GLU A 452 -99.04 -55.68 -13.08
CA GLU A 452 -98.30 -56.75 -12.37
C GLU A 452 -96.77 -56.59 -12.45
N GLU A 453 -96.26 -56.03 -13.55
CA GLU A 453 -94.83 -55.81 -13.78
C GLU A 453 -94.29 -54.65 -12.93
N SER A 454 -95.05 -53.55 -12.83
CA SER A 454 -94.75 -52.41 -11.96
C SER A 454 -94.73 -52.81 -10.48
N SER A 455 -95.59 -53.76 -10.09
CA SER A 455 -95.60 -54.29 -8.70
C SER A 455 -94.32 -55.06 -8.34
N ARG A 456 -93.73 -55.79 -9.29
CA ARG A 456 -92.43 -56.46 -9.10
C ARG A 456 -91.28 -55.45 -9.04
N GLN A 457 -91.28 -54.47 -9.96
CA GLN A 457 -90.28 -53.40 -9.97
C GLN A 457 -90.30 -52.55 -8.70
N LEU A 458 -91.49 -52.32 -8.12
CA LEU A 458 -91.66 -51.61 -6.86
C LEU A 458 -90.95 -52.31 -5.69
N ASN A 459 -91.03 -53.65 -5.61
CA ASN A 459 -90.36 -54.42 -4.55
C ASN A 459 -88.84 -54.43 -4.72
N VAL A 460 -88.34 -54.47 -5.96
CA VAL A 460 -86.91 -54.36 -6.26
C VAL A 460 -86.37 -52.97 -5.87
N LEU A 461 -87.09 -51.90 -6.21
CA LEU A 461 -86.72 -50.52 -5.86
C LEU A 461 -86.74 -50.29 -4.34
N LYS A 462 -87.76 -50.80 -3.63
CA LYS A 462 -87.81 -50.75 -2.16
C LYS A 462 -86.61 -51.45 -1.51
N SER A 463 -86.22 -52.61 -2.04
CA SER A 463 -85.06 -53.35 -1.55
C SER A 463 -83.75 -52.60 -1.83
N ARG A 464 -83.60 -52.00 -3.01
CA ARG A 464 -82.43 -51.19 -3.37
C ARG A 464 -82.31 -49.93 -2.52
N ILE A 465 -83.44 -49.24 -2.25
CA ILE A 465 -83.47 -48.07 -1.35
C ILE A 465 -83.02 -48.48 0.06
N SER A 466 -83.51 -49.59 0.60
CA SER A 466 -83.11 -50.06 1.92
C SER A 466 -81.60 -50.40 1.99
N ILE A 467 -81.02 -50.95 0.91
CA ILE A 467 -79.58 -51.22 0.82
C ILE A 467 -78.79 -49.90 0.77
N LEU A 468 -79.21 -48.95 -0.09
CA LEU A 468 -78.56 -47.65 -0.23
C LEU A 468 -78.61 -46.82 1.06
N GLU A 469 -79.68 -46.94 1.85
CA GLU A 469 -79.77 -46.29 3.17
C GLU A 469 -78.75 -46.84 4.17
N ILE A 470 -78.52 -48.17 4.17
CA ILE A 470 -77.47 -48.81 4.99
C ILE A 470 -76.08 -48.42 4.51
N GLU A 471 -75.84 -48.44 3.20
CA GLU A 471 -74.56 -48.03 2.59
C GLU A 471 -74.27 -46.55 2.89
N LEU A 472 -75.28 -45.70 2.87
CA LEU A 472 -75.15 -44.27 3.20
C LEU A 472 -74.79 -44.06 4.68
N ASP A 473 -75.42 -44.80 5.59
CA ASP A 473 -75.12 -44.70 7.02
C ASP A 473 -73.68 -45.17 7.33
N ASP A 474 -73.20 -46.24 6.69
CA ASP A 474 -71.81 -46.69 6.79
C ASP A 474 -70.83 -45.65 6.22
N ALA A 475 -71.11 -45.11 5.03
CA ALA A 475 -70.29 -44.05 4.43
C ALA A 475 -70.24 -42.79 5.29
N LYS A 476 -71.37 -42.39 5.91
CA LYS A 476 -71.43 -41.27 6.84
C LYS A 476 -70.70 -41.54 8.14
N ALA A 477 -70.71 -42.77 8.66
CA ALA A 477 -69.94 -43.17 9.83
C ALA A 477 -68.43 -43.08 9.56
N LYS A 478 -67.98 -43.59 8.40
CA LYS A 478 -66.58 -43.49 7.95
C LYS A 478 -66.14 -42.05 7.71
N LEU A 479 -67.01 -41.21 7.14
CA LEU A 479 -66.74 -39.77 7.01
C LEU A 479 -66.55 -39.09 8.37
N ARG A 480 -67.36 -39.42 9.38
CA ARG A 480 -67.20 -38.87 10.74
C ARG A 480 -65.88 -39.32 11.37
N ALA A 481 -65.49 -40.58 11.18
CA ALA A 481 -64.22 -41.10 11.67
C ALA A 481 -63.02 -40.40 10.99
N ALA A 482 -63.05 -40.24 9.67
CA ALA A 482 -62.03 -39.50 8.92
C ALA A 482 -61.95 -38.02 9.34
N GLN A 483 -63.11 -37.38 9.58
CA GLN A 483 -63.16 -36.01 10.09
C GLN A 483 -62.52 -35.89 11.49
N GLN A 484 -62.77 -36.86 12.37
CA GLN A 484 -62.16 -36.89 13.70
C GLN A 484 -60.65 -37.08 13.62
N GLY A 485 -60.16 -37.98 12.74
CA GLY A 485 -58.73 -38.16 12.49
C GLY A 485 -58.05 -36.88 12.00
N LEU A 486 -58.69 -36.15 11.08
CA LEU A 486 -58.20 -34.85 10.61
C LEU A 486 -58.13 -33.80 11.74
N ASP A 487 -59.13 -33.76 12.61
CA ASP A 487 -59.17 -32.80 13.73
C ASP A 487 -58.08 -33.12 14.78
N ASP A 488 -57.75 -34.40 14.99
CA ASP A 488 -56.66 -34.82 15.86
C ASP A 488 -55.28 -34.48 15.28
N GLU A 489 -55.06 -34.69 13.97
CA GLU A 489 -53.83 -34.27 13.28
C GLU A 489 -53.64 -32.75 13.33
N ARG A 490 -54.72 -31.96 13.14
CA ARG A 490 -54.70 -30.50 13.27
C ARG A 490 -54.33 -30.02 14.67
N ARG A 491 -54.78 -30.72 15.71
CA ARG A 491 -54.40 -30.40 17.10
C ARG A 491 -52.92 -30.69 17.35
N GLN A 492 -52.38 -31.75 16.77
CA GLN A 492 -50.97 -32.11 16.88
C GLN A 492 -50.06 -31.15 16.10
N SER A 493 -50.50 -30.65 14.94
CA SER A 493 -49.70 -29.75 14.09
C SER A 493 -49.70 -28.28 14.55
N TRP A 494 -50.74 -27.84 15.27
CA TRP A 494 -50.96 -26.43 15.61
C TRP A 494 -49.78 -25.74 16.35
N PRO A 495 -49.14 -26.35 17.37
CA PRO A 495 -48.04 -25.70 18.08
C PRO A 495 -46.80 -25.50 17.19
N LEU A 496 -46.51 -26.48 16.32
CA LEU A 496 -45.35 -26.47 15.42
C LEU A 496 -45.55 -25.51 14.24
N GLN A 497 -46.79 -25.33 13.78
CA GLN A 497 -47.12 -24.32 12.77
C GLN A 497 -46.91 -22.89 13.29
N GLN A 498 -47.28 -22.59 14.55
CA GLN A 498 -46.98 -21.29 15.16
C GLN A 498 -45.48 -21.03 15.31
N GLU A 499 -44.70 -22.06 15.60
CA GLU A 499 -43.25 -21.93 15.72
C GLU A 499 -42.57 -21.73 14.36
N ASN A 500 -43.08 -22.39 13.31
CA ASN A 500 -42.64 -22.20 11.93
C ASN A 500 -42.93 -20.78 11.40
N ASP A 501 -44.10 -20.23 11.69
CA ASP A 501 -44.45 -18.88 11.24
C ASP A 501 -43.52 -17.83 11.88
N LYS A 502 -43.16 -18.02 13.16
CA LYS A 502 -42.14 -17.21 13.84
C LYS A 502 -40.75 -17.36 13.22
N LEU A 503 -40.36 -18.58 12.84
CA LEU A 503 -39.07 -18.82 12.18
C LEU A 503 -39.00 -18.18 10.78
N LYS A 504 -40.08 -18.27 9.99
CA LYS A 504 -40.19 -17.61 8.68
C LYS A 504 -40.13 -16.09 8.79
N GLU A 505 -40.82 -15.50 9.77
CA GLU A 505 -40.74 -14.07 10.04
C GLU A 505 -39.30 -13.66 10.41
N ARG A 506 -38.62 -14.44 11.26
CA ARG A 506 -37.23 -14.17 11.66
C ARG A 506 -36.24 -14.30 10.49
N ASN A 507 -36.42 -15.28 9.63
CA ASN A 507 -35.56 -15.48 8.44
C ASN A 507 -35.80 -14.41 7.37
N SER A 508 -37.05 -13.96 7.19
CA SER A 508 -37.37 -12.85 6.29
C SER A 508 -36.69 -11.54 6.74
N VAL A 509 -36.64 -11.27 8.05
CA VAL A 509 -35.90 -10.12 8.60
C VAL A 509 -34.39 -10.25 8.35
N LEU A 510 -33.81 -11.44 8.49
CA LEU A 510 -32.39 -11.69 8.22
C LEU A 510 -32.02 -11.56 6.74
N GLU A 511 -32.87 -12.05 5.82
CA GLU A 511 -32.68 -11.87 4.38
C GLU A 511 -32.78 -10.41 3.96
N ALA A 512 -33.72 -9.65 4.55
CA ALA A 512 -33.83 -8.22 4.32
C ALA A 512 -32.58 -7.45 4.81
N LEU A 513 -32.03 -7.82 5.97
CA LEU A 513 -30.78 -7.25 6.48
C LEU A 513 -29.56 -7.64 5.61
N ALA A 514 -29.51 -8.87 5.09
CA ALA A 514 -28.45 -9.33 4.20
C ALA A 514 -28.51 -8.64 2.82
N GLN A 515 -29.70 -8.42 2.28
CA GLN A 515 -29.89 -7.61 1.05
C GLN A 515 -29.50 -6.15 1.27
N ALA A 516 -29.81 -5.57 2.44
CA ALA A 516 -29.39 -4.22 2.81
C ALA A 516 -27.85 -4.11 3.01
N ALA A 517 -27.16 -5.22 3.26
CA ALA A 517 -25.70 -5.29 3.39
C ALA A 517 -24.96 -5.67 2.09
N SER A 518 -25.68 -5.95 1.00
CA SER A 518 -25.08 -6.32 -0.29
C SER A 518 -24.31 -5.13 -0.94
N PRO A 519 -23.11 -5.34 -1.52
CA PRO A 519 -22.30 -4.29 -2.14
C PRO A 519 -22.94 -3.62 -3.37
N THR A 520 -24.05 -4.17 -3.88
CA THR A 520 -24.73 -3.70 -5.09
C THR A 520 -26.01 -2.90 -4.82
N GLY A 521 -26.42 -2.73 -3.56
CA GLY A 521 -27.51 -1.82 -3.21
C GLY A 521 -27.07 -0.37 -3.37
N THR A 522 -27.81 0.42 -4.16
CA THR A 522 -27.57 1.84 -4.41
C THR A 522 -27.70 2.66 -3.12
N PHE A 523 -26.63 2.73 -2.33
CA PHE A 523 -26.46 3.72 -1.28
C PHE A 523 -25.74 4.94 -1.86
N GLY A 524 -26.41 6.10 -1.83
CA GLY A 524 -25.81 7.38 -2.20
C GLY A 524 -24.82 7.83 -1.12
N TYR A 525 -23.54 7.87 -1.44
CA TYR A 525 -22.53 8.49 -0.58
C TYR A 525 -22.55 10.01 -0.80
N VAL A 526 -22.70 10.77 0.29
CA VAL A 526 -22.56 12.22 0.29
C VAL A 526 -21.20 12.56 0.90
N VAL A 527 -20.31 13.15 0.10
CA VAL A 527 -19.01 13.64 0.57
C VAL A 527 -19.20 15.08 0.99
N ALA A 528 -18.83 15.45 2.22
CA ALA A 528 -18.90 16.84 2.70
C ALA A 528 -17.52 17.36 3.11
N ASN A 529 -17.35 18.68 3.09
CA ASN A 529 -16.12 19.31 3.59
C ASN A 529 -16.06 19.31 5.12
N HIS A 530 -14.96 19.82 5.70
CA HIS A 530 -14.75 19.89 7.15
C HIS A 530 -15.80 20.71 7.93
N ASP A 531 -16.64 21.49 7.23
CA ASP A 531 -17.69 22.35 7.80
C ASP A 531 -19.09 21.74 7.63
N GLY A 532 -19.21 20.52 7.10
CA GLY A 532 -20.49 19.83 6.93
C GLY A 532 -21.30 20.21 5.69
N GLN A 533 -20.70 20.91 4.72
CA GLN A 533 -21.37 21.23 3.44
C GLN A 533 -21.17 20.14 2.39
N GLU A 534 -22.27 19.70 1.80
CA GLU A 534 -22.35 18.67 0.75
C GLU A 534 -21.53 19.04 -0.50
N MET A 535 -20.70 18.09 -0.95
CA MET A 535 -19.81 18.22 -2.11
C MET A 535 -20.30 17.33 -3.25
N ARG A 536 -20.46 17.91 -4.44
CA ARG A 536 -20.84 17.17 -5.65
C ARG A 536 -19.78 16.12 -5.99
N GLN A 537 -20.20 14.92 -6.44
CA GLN A 537 -19.33 13.75 -6.78
C GLN A 537 -18.18 14.02 -7.76
N THR A 538 -18.15 15.19 -8.38
CA THR A 538 -17.12 15.57 -9.36
C THR A 538 -16.11 16.55 -8.81
N ASP A 539 -16.18 16.81 -7.50
CA ASP A 539 -15.17 17.53 -6.75
C ASP A 539 -13.93 16.64 -6.55
N PRO A 540 -12.74 17.08 -6.98
CA PRO A 540 -11.54 16.26 -6.97
C PRO A 540 -11.03 15.83 -5.59
N ARG A 541 -11.50 16.48 -4.51
CA ARG A 541 -11.17 16.09 -3.12
C ARG A 541 -11.97 14.86 -2.67
N ALA A 542 -13.15 14.63 -3.24
CA ALA A 542 -13.94 13.42 -3.05
C ALA A 542 -13.27 12.18 -3.70
N LYS A 543 -12.61 12.37 -4.85
CA LYS A 543 -11.84 11.31 -5.53
C LYS A 543 -10.50 10.96 -4.85
N ALA A 544 -9.98 11.85 -4.00
CA ALA A 544 -8.72 11.67 -3.29
C ALA A 544 -8.90 11.10 -1.86
N GLY A 545 -10.13 10.79 -1.44
CA GLY A 545 -10.42 10.28 -0.10
C GLY A 545 -10.29 11.31 1.04
N ILE A 546 -10.17 12.61 0.74
CA ILE A 546 -9.94 13.67 1.74
C ILE A 546 -11.27 14.34 2.14
N GLY A 547 -12.29 13.53 2.39
CA GLY A 547 -13.60 13.98 2.84
C GLY A 547 -14.14 13.10 3.95
N VAL A 548 -14.81 13.70 4.92
CA VAL A 548 -15.55 12.95 5.93
C VAL A 548 -16.74 12.30 5.21
N ILE A 549 -16.81 10.98 5.25
CA ILE A 549 -17.92 10.24 4.65
C ILE A 549 -19.05 10.21 5.66
N PHE A 550 -20.18 10.84 5.32
CA PHE A 550 -21.41 10.73 6.07
C PHE A 550 -22.31 9.72 5.37
N LYS A 551 -22.68 8.64 6.06
CA LYS A 551 -23.69 7.70 5.57
C LYS A 551 -25.06 8.28 5.91
N ALA A 552 -25.69 8.97 4.96
CA ALA A 552 -27.05 9.47 5.13
C ALA A 552 -28.05 8.43 4.63
N VAL A 553 -28.95 7.99 5.51
CA VAL A 553 -30.16 7.26 5.12
C VAL A 553 -31.27 8.29 4.98
N GLN A 554 -31.77 8.50 3.76
CA GLN A 554 -32.87 9.44 3.54
C GLN A 554 -34.19 8.75 3.91
N LEU A 555 -34.85 9.26 4.94
CA LEU A 555 -36.17 8.78 5.34
C LEU A 555 -37.25 9.37 4.42
N PRO A 556 -38.32 8.62 4.09
CA PRO A 556 -39.34 9.04 3.11
C PRO A 556 -40.18 10.26 3.53
N ASP A 557 -40.08 10.74 4.78
CA ASP A 557 -40.96 11.77 5.35
C ASP A 557 -40.30 13.16 5.51
N GLY A 558 -39.09 13.37 4.96
CA GLY A 558 -38.48 14.69 4.84
C GLY A 558 -37.88 15.27 6.13
N ARG A 559 -37.54 14.45 7.14
CA ARG A 559 -36.76 14.89 8.31
C ARG A 559 -35.27 14.57 8.18
N ASN A 560 -34.44 15.35 8.87
CA ASN A 560 -32.97 15.33 8.78
C ASN A 560 -32.35 13.99 9.24
N PRO A 561 -31.30 13.49 8.55
CA PRO A 561 -30.71 12.18 8.81
C PRO A 561 -29.73 12.16 10.00
N LEU A 562 -29.62 11.02 10.67
CA LEU A 562 -28.56 10.69 11.63
C LEU A 562 -27.19 10.63 10.92
N MET A 563 -26.19 11.35 11.43
CA MET A 563 -24.86 11.43 10.85
C MET A 563 -23.88 10.45 11.52
N VAL A 564 -23.31 9.52 10.74
CA VAL A 564 -22.19 8.67 11.17
C VAL A 564 -20.91 9.15 10.48
N LYS A 565 -19.85 9.39 11.26
CA LYS A 565 -18.57 9.96 10.81
C LYS A 565 -17.54 8.86 10.56
N SER A 566 -17.08 8.68 9.31
CA SER A 566 -15.91 7.84 9.00
C SER A 566 -14.75 8.66 8.43
N LEU A 567 -13.52 8.33 8.83
CA LEU A 567 -12.27 8.98 8.41
C LEU A 567 -11.61 8.28 7.20
N SER A 568 -12.15 7.16 6.71
CA SER A 568 -11.60 6.40 5.57
C SER A 568 -12.67 5.50 4.93
N PRO A 569 -12.61 5.21 3.60
CA PRO A 569 -13.44 4.18 2.96
C PRO A 569 -13.28 2.79 3.58
N ASP A 570 -12.07 2.48 4.10
CA ASP A 570 -11.68 1.14 4.55
C ASP A 570 -11.28 1.09 6.05
N GLY A 571 -11.61 2.13 6.83
CA GLY A 571 -11.30 2.20 8.27
C GLY A 571 -12.52 1.94 9.17
N PRO A 572 -12.35 1.47 10.43
CA PRO A 572 -13.47 1.23 11.34
C PRO A 572 -14.18 2.54 11.69
N ALA A 573 -15.50 2.55 11.54
CA ALA A 573 -16.34 3.72 11.82
C ALA A 573 -16.42 3.98 13.33
N LYS A 574 -16.32 5.24 13.76
CA LYS A 574 -16.61 5.65 15.14
C LYS A 574 -17.86 6.54 15.16
N VAL A 575 -18.94 6.03 15.74
CA VAL A 575 -20.19 6.78 15.92
C VAL A 575 -19.97 7.89 16.95
N THR A 576 -20.26 9.13 16.58
CA THR A 576 -20.27 10.27 17.51
C THR A 576 -21.64 10.93 17.45
N GLY A 577 -22.56 10.41 18.27
CA GLY A 577 -23.91 10.94 18.50
C GLY A 577 -24.65 10.07 19.52
N LYS A 578 -25.43 10.68 20.43
CA LYS A 578 -26.29 9.95 21.37
C LYS A 578 -27.56 9.49 20.65
N ILE A 579 -27.85 8.21 20.71
CA ILE A 579 -29.12 7.60 20.29
C ILE A 579 -29.97 7.43 21.55
N GLU A 580 -31.20 7.94 21.56
CA GLU A 580 -32.11 7.79 22.70
C GLU A 580 -33.12 6.67 22.46
N VAL A 581 -33.75 6.20 23.53
CA VAL A 581 -34.68 5.07 23.51
C VAL A 581 -36.04 5.58 23.00
N GLY A 582 -36.54 4.96 21.93
CA GLY A 582 -37.77 5.36 21.23
C GLY A 582 -37.57 6.01 19.85
N ASP A 583 -36.34 6.29 19.45
CA ASP A 583 -35.97 6.79 18.11
C ASP A 583 -36.30 5.75 17.02
N VAL A 584 -36.86 6.18 15.89
CA VAL A 584 -37.22 5.26 14.79
C VAL A 584 -35.98 4.96 13.95
N LEU A 585 -35.56 3.69 13.90
CA LEU A 585 -34.38 3.24 13.16
C LEU A 585 -34.68 2.93 11.70
N LEU A 586 -35.84 2.33 11.42
CA LEU A 586 -36.28 1.92 10.08
C LEU A 586 -37.82 1.89 10.01
N GLU A 587 -38.36 2.07 8.81
CA GLU A 587 -39.77 1.85 8.50
C GLU A 587 -39.90 1.00 7.24
N VAL A 588 -40.64 -0.11 7.32
CA VAL A 588 -40.90 -1.04 6.21
C VAL A 588 -42.40 -1.29 6.15
N ASP A 589 -43.00 -1.09 4.97
CA ASP A 589 -44.44 -1.26 4.70
C ASP A 589 -45.36 -0.55 5.72
N GLY A 590 -44.99 0.66 6.13
CA GLY A 590 -45.77 1.50 7.05
C GLY A 590 -45.64 1.14 8.54
N LYS A 591 -44.76 0.20 8.90
CA LYS A 591 -44.45 -0.17 10.29
C LYS A 591 -43.08 0.37 10.71
N LYS A 592 -43.06 1.18 11.78
CA LYS A 592 -41.87 1.84 12.33
C LYS A 592 -41.19 0.99 13.40
N VAL A 593 -39.91 0.70 13.22
CA VAL A 593 -39.04 -0.01 14.17
C VAL A 593 -38.29 1.04 15.01
N ARG A 594 -38.38 0.94 16.34
CA ARG A 594 -37.81 1.93 17.28
C ARG A 594 -36.68 1.34 18.11
N THR A 595 -35.76 2.20 18.55
CA THR A 595 -34.70 1.86 19.51
C THR A 595 -35.31 1.42 20.84
N THR A 596 -34.86 0.27 21.33
CA THR A 596 -35.11 -0.23 22.69
C THR A 596 -33.82 -0.13 23.50
N ASP A 597 -33.91 -0.21 24.84
CA ASP A 597 -32.76 -0.09 25.76
C ASP A 597 -31.58 -1.04 25.42
N GLU A 598 -31.85 -2.18 24.77
CA GLU A 598 -30.83 -3.16 24.35
C GLU A 598 -30.16 -2.82 23.00
N ALA A 599 -30.85 -2.11 22.10
CA ALA A 599 -30.36 -1.83 20.74
C ALA A 599 -29.40 -0.63 20.67
N SER A 600 -29.51 0.32 21.60
CA SER A 600 -28.60 1.46 21.72
C SER A 600 -27.17 1.05 22.09
N HIS A 601 -26.98 -0.13 22.68
CA HIS A 601 -25.67 -0.69 23.01
C HIS A 601 -24.96 -1.39 21.84
N TYR A 602 -25.70 -1.90 20.85
CA TYR A 602 -25.14 -2.75 19.78
C TYR A 602 -24.65 -1.99 18.52
N ILE A 603 -24.93 -0.68 18.39
CA ILE A 603 -24.55 0.13 17.21
C ILE A 603 -23.19 0.86 17.38
N LEU A 604 -22.52 0.70 18.53
CA LEU A 604 -21.21 1.30 18.83
C LEU A 604 -20.00 0.35 18.67
N GLY A 605 -20.20 -0.86 18.13
CA GLY A 605 -19.17 -1.89 17.97
C GLY A 605 -18.53 -1.90 16.58
#